data_AF-A0A146L2D2-F1
#
_entry.id   AF-A0A146L2D2-F1
#
_cell.length_a   1.000
_cell.length_b   1.000
_cell.length_c   1.000
_cell.angle_alpha   90.00
_cell.angle_beta   90.00
_cell.angle_gamma   90.00
#
_symmetry.space_group_name_H-M   'P 1'
#
loop_
_entity.id
_entity.type
_entity.pdbx_description
1 polymer ?
#
loop_
_entity_poly.entity_id
_entity_poly.type
_entity_poly.pdbx_seq_one_letter_code
_entity_poly.pdbx_strand_id
1 'polypeptide(L)'
;TNSYTDTHILSRWSFRHVYRILFIYNNLSLYFYSFLAVFLIHRHCLFTYAMPDEKLADLALGELYTSEKHGDDASGDGTEHKPFKTILKAMKHHGKQPFPVIYVDSKEEGQKFEPASKTQLKKIQKMFVRDSHKSDNKKEVASKPANTSGDDVAKILIEEDKNLTAAKLIKISGGVAHRGVRVKISGWVHRIRRQGKALMFITLRDGTGFLQCVLTKKLCQTENASALSTESSVTLYGVIKPLPEGKTAPDGHEMQVDFWELIGLAPPGGADSILNEEALPDVQLDNRHIMIRGENTSKILKMRSVVMQAFRDHYFARGYSEVTPPTLVQTQVEGGSTLFSLDYFGEKAYLTQSSQLYLETCIPSMGDVFCIAQSYRAEQSRTRRHLSEYTHVEAECPFIS
;
A
#
# COMPACT_ATOMS: atom_id res chain seq x y z
N THR A 1 49.03 37.60 8.14
CA THR A 1 48.26 38.86 8.11
C THR A 1 47.13 38.69 7.11
N ASN A 2 45.91 38.96 7.59
CA ASN A 2 44.62 38.74 6.93
C ASN A 2 44.49 39.32 5.50
N SER A 3 43.76 38.60 4.65
CA SER A 3 42.73 39.20 3.79
C SER A 3 41.68 38.15 3.38
N TYR A 4 40.51 38.22 4.01
CA TYR A 4 39.26 37.57 3.61
C TYR A 4 38.73 38.23 2.31
N THR A 5 38.28 37.41 1.35
CA THR A 5 37.11 37.71 0.50
C THR A 5 36.48 36.40 0.01
N ASP A 6 35.15 36.37 0.03
CA ASP A 6 34.24 35.25 -0.28
C ASP A 6 34.41 34.59 -1.65
N THR A 7 34.36 33.24 -1.67
CA THR A 7 33.98 32.34 -2.79
C THR A 7 33.96 30.91 -2.21
N HIS A 8 33.03 29.95 -2.42
CA HIS A 8 32.08 29.68 -3.48
C HIS A 8 30.87 28.89 -2.93
N ILE A 9 29.67 29.43 -3.18
CA ILE A 9 28.43 28.68 -3.38
C ILE A 9 28.64 27.81 -4.62
N LEU A 10 28.48 26.48 -4.54
CA LEU A 10 28.17 25.62 -5.70
C LEU A 10 27.62 24.23 -5.29
N SER A 11 26.61 24.19 -4.41
CA SER A 11 25.72 23.02 -4.27
C SER A 11 24.50 23.17 -5.19
N ARG A 12 24.71 23.08 -6.50
CA ARG A 12 23.64 23.04 -7.51
C ARG A 12 24.04 22.19 -8.70
N TRP A 13 24.07 20.88 -8.53
CA TRP A 13 24.15 19.96 -9.65
C TRP A 13 22.75 19.58 -10.14
N SER A 14 22.58 19.82 -11.42
CA SER A 14 21.32 19.88 -12.14
C SER A 14 20.76 18.49 -12.42
N PHE A 15 19.56 18.24 -11.90
CA PHE A 15 18.66 17.13 -12.24
C PHE A 15 18.40 16.96 -13.75
N ARG A 16 18.83 17.89 -14.63
CA ARG A 16 18.57 17.90 -16.10
C ARG A 16 19.11 16.70 -16.88
N HIS A 17 20.12 15.97 -16.40
CA HIS A 17 20.69 14.86 -17.16
C HIS A 17 19.92 13.53 -17.01
N VAL A 18 19.22 13.32 -15.90
CA VAL A 18 18.31 12.16 -15.73
C VAL A 18 17.09 12.33 -16.65
N TYR A 19 16.62 13.57 -16.87
CA TYR A 19 15.52 13.87 -17.79
C TYR A 19 15.81 13.56 -19.26
N ARG A 20 17.08 13.59 -19.68
CA ARG A 20 17.45 13.37 -21.08
C ARG A 20 17.49 11.89 -21.46
N ILE A 21 17.80 11.01 -20.51
CA ILE A 21 17.81 9.55 -20.72
C ILE A 21 16.37 9.00 -20.80
N LEU A 22 15.43 9.60 -20.05
CA LEU A 22 14.00 9.25 -20.11
C LEU A 22 13.27 9.74 -21.37
N PHE A 23 13.88 10.63 -22.18
CA PHE A 23 13.25 11.19 -23.39
C PHE A 23 13.55 10.40 -24.67
N ILE A 24 14.51 9.47 -24.64
CA ILE A 24 14.94 8.72 -25.85
C ILE A 24 14.12 7.44 -26.07
N TYR A 25 13.32 7.00 -25.09
CA TYR A 25 12.42 5.86 -25.25
C TYR A 25 10.94 6.25 -25.04
N ASN A 26 10.23 6.30 -26.16
CA ASN A 26 8.76 6.39 -26.36
C ASN A 26 8.14 7.78 -26.61
N ASN A 27 7.78 7.96 -27.88
CA ASN A 27 6.72 8.84 -28.36
C ASN A 27 5.38 8.48 -27.69
N LEU A 28 4.99 9.21 -26.65
CA LEU A 28 3.58 9.37 -26.27
C LEU A 28 3.35 10.76 -25.68
N SER A 29 2.93 11.65 -26.57
CA SER A 29 2.36 12.95 -26.26
C SER A 29 1.01 12.80 -25.54
N LEU A 30 0.68 13.79 -24.71
CA LEU A 30 -0.59 14.10 -24.02
C LEU A 30 -0.89 13.61 -22.58
N TYR A 31 -0.09 12.75 -21.94
CA TYR A 31 -0.29 12.45 -20.49
C TYR A 31 0.73 13.12 -19.55
N PHE A 32 1.76 13.78 -20.10
CA PHE A 32 2.81 14.41 -19.29
C PHE A 32 2.46 15.80 -18.72
N TYR A 33 1.45 16.48 -19.28
CA TYR A 33 1.07 17.82 -18.81
C TYR A 33 0.21 17.81 -17.54
N SER A 34 -0.47 16.70 -17.22
CA SER A 34 -1.25 16.59 -15.98
C SER A 34 -0.38 16.33 -14.74
N PHE A 35 0.89 15.95 -14.92
CA PHE A 35 1.80 15.69 -13.81
C PHE A 35 2.66 16.91 -13.42
N LEU A 36 2.74 17.93 -14.28
CA LEU A 36 3.43 19.19 -13.95
C LEU A 36 2.57 20.13 -13.06
N ALA A 37 1.26 19.90 -12.99
CA ALA A 37 0.35 20.65 -12.11
C ALA A 37 0.57 20.38 -10.61
N VAL A 38 1.13 19.21 -10.25
CA VAL A 38 1.35 18.85 -8.84
C VAL A 38 2.58 19.57 -8.24
N PHE A 39 3.52 20.03 -9.07
CA PHE A 39 4.71 20.77 -8.60
C PHE A 39 4.63 22.29 -8.75
N LEU A 40 3.64 22.82 -9.48
CA LEU A 40 3.43 24.27 -9.65
C LEU A 40 2.21 24.84 -8.89
N ILE A 41 1.32 24.00 -8.35
CA ILE A 41 0.25 24.46 -7.42
C ILE A 41 0.79 24.70 -6.00
N HIS A 42 2.04 24.33 -5.70
CA HIS A 42 2.64 24.56 -4.38
C HIS A 42 3.27 25.95 -4.17
N ARG A 43 3.00 26.91 -5.05
CA ARG A 43 3.54 28.28 -4.94
C ARG A 43 2.48 29.39 -4.85
N HIS A 44 1.19 29.07 -4.74
CA HIS A 44 0.14 30.10 -4.58
C HIS A 44 -0.96 29.82 -3.53
N CYS A 45 -0.76 28.87 -2.61
CA CYS A 45 -1.55 28.80 -1.37
C CYS A 45 -0.63 28.91 -0.15
N LEU A 46 0.17 29.98 -0.11
CA LEU A 46 0.67 30.57 1.12
C LEU A 46 -0.25 31.75 1.43
N PHE A 47 -1.47 31.46 1.89
CA PHE A 47 -2.17 32.35 2.80
C PHE A 47 -2.03 31.73 4.17
N THR A 48 -1.17 32.36 4.97
CA THR A 48 -1.07 32.21 6.41
C THR A 48 -2.46 32.33 7.03
N TYR A 49 -3.04 31.20 7.47
CA TYR A 49 -4.01 31.22 8.55
C TYR A 49 -3.25 30.86 9.82
N ALA A 50 -2.65 31.87 10.44
CA ALA A 50 -2.41 31.82 11.87
C ALA A 50 -3.81 31.80 12.52
N MET A 51 -4.21 30.67 13.10
CA MET A 51 -5.38 30.66 13.97
C MET A 51 -4.97 31.32 15.30
N PRO A 52 -5.70 32.34 15.78
CA PRO A 52 -5.53 32.83 17.13
C PRO A 52 -5.93 31.73 18.13
N ASP A 53 -5.22 31.66 19.26
CA ASP A 53 -5.44 30.74 20.39
C ASP A 53 -6.83 30.85 21.07
N GLU A 54 -7.79 31.60 20.48
CA GLU A 54 -9.13 31.85 21.04
C GLU A 54 -10.29 31.16 20.29
N LYS A 55 -10.03 30.22 19.36
CA LYS A 55 -11.10 29.45 18.68
C LYS A 55 -10.96 27.92 18.79
N LEU A 56 -10.42 27.43 19.90
CA LEU A 56 -10.48 26.01 20.27
C LEU A 56 -11.77 25.63 21.05
N ALA A 57 -12.68 26.59 21.25
CA ALA A 57 -13.84 26.44 22.12
C ALA A 57 -15.15 26.00 21.44
N ASP A 58 -15.19 25.69 20.14
CA ASP A 58 -16.48 25.47 19.43
C ASP A 58 -16.58 24.22 18.52
N LEU A 59 -15.80 23.18 18.81
CA LEU A 59 -16.05 21.82 18.32
C LEU A 59 -16.13 20.85 19.50
N ALA A 60 -17.15 21.03 20.35
CA ALA A 60 -17.41 20.14 21.48
C ALA A 60 -17.89 18.76 20.99
N LEU A 61 -16.95 17.88 20.65
CA LEU A 61 -17.15 16.43 20.75
C LEU A 61 -17.38 16.14 22.24
N GLY A 62 -18.64 15.99 22.66
CA GLY A 62 -19.01 15.84 24.07
C GLY A 62 -18.27 14.70 24.78
N GLU A 63 -17.91 14.89 26.06
CA GLU A 63 -17.09 13.95 26.84
C GLU A 63 -17.85 12.65 27.16
N LEU A 64 -17.12 11.52 27.22
CA LEU A 64 -17.69 10.22 27.63
C LEU A 64 -16.96 9.70 28.87
N TYR A 65 -17.73 9.25 29.85
CA TYR A 65 -17.20 8.75 31.12
C TYR A 65 -17.38 7.24 31.22
N THR A 66 -16.34 6.57 31.73
CA THR A 66 -16.35 5.15 32.03
C THR A 66 -15.81 4.90 33.43
N SER A 67 -16.43 3.96 34.16
CA SER A 67 -16.01 3.60 35.50
C SER A 67 -16.14 2.09 35.70
N GLU A 68 -15.06 1.42 36.06
CA GLU A 68 -15.11 -0.01 36.37
C GLU A 68 -15.84 -0.25 37.69
N LYS A 69 -15.79 0.74 38.61
CA LYS A 69 -16.37 0.66 39.96
C LYS A 69 -17.85 1.05 39.99
N HIS A 70 -18.25 2.04 39.22
CA HIS A 70 -19.59 2.68 39.33
C HIS A 70 -20.36 2.74 38.01
N GLY A 71 -19.80 2.24 36.91
CA GLY A 71 -20.45 2.25 35.60
C GLY A 71 -21.27 0.99 35.31
N ASP A 72 -22.22 1.14 34.38
CA ASP A 72 -23.05 0.05 33.88
C ASP A 72 -23.15 0.08 32.35
N ASP A 73 -22.84 -1.05 31.69
CA ASP A 73 -22.91 -1.18 30.24
C ASP A 73 -24.33 -1.48 29.72
N ALA A 74 -25.27 -1.82 30.59
CA ALA A 74 -26.67 -2.03 30.24
C ALA A 74 -27.49 -0.73 30.33
N SER A 75 -27.27 0.06 31.39
CA SER A 75 -28.11 1.24 31.72
C SER A 75 -27.38 2.58 31.72
N GLY A 76 -26.05 2.62 31.62
CA GLY A 76 -25.27 3.85 31.54
C GLY A 76 -25.53 4.61 30.24
N ASP A 77 -25.40 5.93 30.28
CA ASP A 77 -25.56 6.83 29.13
C ASP A 77 -24.24 7.51 28.72
N GLY A 78 -23.17 7.31 29.51
CA GLY A 78 -21.84 7.85 29.23
C GLY A 78 -21.59 9.24 29.82
N THR A 79 -22.52 9.79 30.60
CA THR A 79 -22.33 11.02 31.38
C THR A 79 -21.53 10.75 32.67
N GLU A 80 -21.01 11.81 33.29
CA GLU A 80 -20.28 11.70 34.57
C GLU A 80 -21.14 11.06 35.69
N HIS A 81 -22.46 11.28 35.65
CA HIS A 81 -23.41 10.76 36.63
C HIS A 81 -23.83 9.31 36.34
N LYS A 82 -23.79 8.87 35.08
CA LYS A 82 -24.14 7.50 34.66
C LYS A 82 -23.11 6.97 33.64
N PRO A 83 -21.86 6.73 34.08
CA PRO A 83 -20.80 6.29 33.20
C PRO A 83 -21.07 4.88 32.67
N PHE A 84 -20.53 4.58 31.49
CA PHE A 84 -20.47 3.19 31.03
C PHE A 84 -19.49 2.39 31.89
N LYS A 85 -19.64 1.08 31.95
CA LYS A 85 -18.67 0.22 32.65
C LYS A 85 -17.39 0.05 31.83
N THR A 86 -17.50 -0.02 30.51
CA THR A 86 -16.35 -0.26 29.62
C THR A 86 -16.21 0.79 28.51
N ILE A 87 -14.95 1.09 28.16
CA ILE A 87 -14.60 1.95 27.02
C ILE A 87 -15.17 1.40 25.70
N LEU A 88 -15.22 0.07 25.54
CA LEU A 88 -15.79 -0.55 24.34
C LEU A 88 -17.27 -0.22 24.17
N LYS A 89 -18.04 -0.20 25.27
CA LYS A 89 -19.45 0.20 25.24
C LYS A 89 -19.60 1.67 24.92
N ALA A 90 -18.78 2.54 25.51
CA ALA A 90 -18.76 3.98 25.21
C ALA A 90 -18.46 4.24 23.71
N MET A 91 -17.48 3.53 23.13
CA MET A 91 -17.18 3.60 21.70
C MET A 91 -18.33 3.08 20.83
N LYS A 92 -18.99 1.99 21.24
CA LYS A 92 -20.18 1.45 20.54
C LYS A 92 -21.38 2.39 20.60
N HIS A 93 -21.56 3.09 21.71
CA HIS A 93 -22.62 4.09 21.87
C HIS A 93 -22.40 5.29 20.94
N HIS A 94 -21.16 5.78 20.83
CA HIS A 94 -20.84 6.88 19.91
C HIS A 94 -20.87 6.46 18.43
N GLY A 95 -20.50 5.20 18.13
CA GLY A 95 -20.77 4.54 16.85
C GLY A 95 -19.87 4.94 15.68
N LYS A 96 -19.22 6.12 15.68
CA LYS A 96 -18.33 6.59 14.61
C LYS A 96 -17.07 7.26 15.15
N GLN A 97 -16.01 7.32 14.35
CA GLN A 97 -14.78 8.06 14.70
C GLN A 97 -14.82 9.47 14.08
N PRO A 98 -14.17 10.50 14.67
CA PRO A 98 -13.32 10.46 15.86
C PRO A 98 -14.11 10.35 17.17
N PHE A 99 -13.65 9.50 18.09
CA PHE A 99 -14.27 9.40 19.41
C PHE A 99 -13.97 10.65 20.25
N PRO A 100 -14.91 11.08 21.10
CA PRO A 100 -14.65 12.12 22.08
C PRO A 100 -13.62 11.66 23.12
N VAL A 101 -13.17 12.58 23.96
CA VAL A 101 -12.30 12.24 25.11
C VAL A 101 -13.06 11.28 26.01
N ILE A 102 -12.46 10.11 26.26
CA ILE A 102 -13.02 9.09 27.14
C ILE A 102 -12.28 9.14 28.47
N TYR A 103 -13.01 9.41 29.54
CA TYR A 103 -12.52 9.44 30.91
C TYR A 103 -12.68 8.07 31.59
N VAL A 104 -11.71 7.70 32.42
CA VAL A 104 -11.65 6.46 33.22
C VAL A 104 -11.42 6.80 34.69
N ASP A 105 -11.65 5.84 35.59
CA ASP A 105 -11.38 6.02 37.02
C ASP A 105 -9.92 6.45 37.25
N SER A 106 -9.71 7.58 37.92
CA SER A 106 -8.37 8.08 38.25
C SER A 106 -7.71 7.24 39.34
N LYS A 107 -6.38 7.19 39.30
CA LYS A 107 -5.55 6.48 40.28
C LYS A 107 -5.03 7.40 41.40
N GLU A 108 -5.25 8.71 41.29
CA GLU A 108 -4.80 9.70 42.26
C GLU A 108 -5.89 9.95 43.33
N GLU A 109 -5.49 10.02 44.60
CA GLU A 109 -6.42 10.33 45.70
C GLU A 109 -6.91 11.79 45.59
N GLY A 110 -8.18 11.97 45.23
CA GLY A 110 -8.83 13.28 45.14
C GLY A 110 -9.37 13.62 43.74
N GLN A 111 -8.94 12.90 42.69
CA GLN A 111 -9.49 13.03 41.35
C GLN A 111 -10.39 11.82 41.04
N LYS A 112 -11.61 12.07 40.55
CA LYS A 112 -12.58 10.99 40.27
C LYS A 112 -12.32 10.32 38.91
N PHE A 113 -11.95 11.13 37.91
CA PHE A 113 -11.77 10.68 36.53
C PHE A 113 -10.52 11.27 35.88
N GLU A 114 -9.82 10.49 35.07
CA GLU A 114 -8.67 10.89 34.25
C GLU A 114 -8.87 10.48 32.78
N PRO A 115 -8.26 11.17 31.80
CA PRO A 115 -8.34 10.75 30.40
C PRO A 115 -7.71 9.37 30.17
N ALA A 116 -8.39 8.50 29.43
CA ALA A 116 -7.88 7.17 29.11
C ALA A 116 -6.55 7.26 28.35
N SER A 117 -5.57 6.44 28.75
CA SER A 117 -4.25 6.42 28.12
C SER A 117 -4.32 6.04 26.62
N LYS A 118 -3.43 6.61 25.81
CA LYS A 118 -3.33 6.31 24.37
C LYS A 118 -3.16 4.80 24.09
N THR A 119 -2.46 4.08 24.95
CA THR A 119 -2.23 2.63 24.83
C THR A 119 -3.51 1.83 25.07
N GLN A 120 -4.29 2.18 26.09
CA GLN A 120 -5.57 1.54 26.42
C GLN A 120 -6.62 1.79 25.34
N LEU A 121 -6.70 3.04 24.84
CA LEU A 121 -7.58 3.40 23.72
C LEU A 121 -7.22 2.61 22.45
N LYS A 122 -5.94 2.50 22.09
CA LYS A 122 -5.50 1.73 20.90
C LYS A 122 -5.89 0.25 20.98
N LYS A 123 -5.74 -0.39 22.15
CA LYS A 123 -6.09 -1.80 22.34
C LYS A 123 -7.60 -2.03 22.14
N ILE A 124 -8.42 -1.15 22.71
CA ILE A 124 -9.88 -1.28 22.68
C ILE A 124 -10.44 -0.84 21.31
N GLN A 125 -9.83 0.14 20.66
CA GLN A 125 -10.16 0.53 19.28
C GLN A 125 -9.92 -0.62 18.29
N LYS A 126 -8.84 -1.41 18.46
CA LYS A 126 -8.63 -2.65 17.68
C LYS A 126 -9.75 -3.68 17.91
N MET A 127 -10.26 -3.80 19.14
CA MET A 127 -11.38 -4.69 19.45
C MET A 127 -12.70 -4.17 18.86
N PHE A 128 -12.95 -2.86 18.94
CA PHE A 128 -14.11 -2.21 18.34
C PHE A 128 -14.17 -2.42 16.82
N VAL A 129 -13.08 -2.15 16.10
CA VAL A 129 -13.00 -2.35 14.64
C VAL A 129 -13.28 -3.82 14.28
N ARG A 130 -12.68 -4.78 15.01
CA ARG A 130 -12.92 -6.21 14.81
C ARG A 130 -14.39 -6.60 15.04
N ASP A 131 -15.03 -6.07 16.08
CA ASP A 131 -16.44 -6.32 16.38
C ASP A 131 -17.36 -5.69 15.34
N SER A 132 -17.06 -4.47 14.88
CA SER A 132 -17.80 -3.78 13.82
C SER A 132 -17.75 -4.57 12.51
N HIS A 133 -16.56 -5.06 12.10
CA HIS A 133 -16.46 -5.94 10.93
C HIS A 133 -17.25 -7.25 11.09
N LYS A 134 -17.31 -7.84 12.28
CA LYS A 134 -18.15 -9.03 12.53
C LYS A 134 -19.65 -8.71 12.49
N SER A 135 -20.08 -7.57 13.03
CA SER A 135 -21.48 -7.16 12.99
C SER A 135 -21.92 -6.73 11.60
N ASP A 136 -21.06 -6.08 10.84
CA ASP A 136 -21.34 -5.65 9.47
C ASP A 136 -21.39 -6.85 8.52
N ASN A 137 -20.49 -7.83 8.67
CA ASN A 137 -20.61 -9.12 7.99
C ASN A 137 -21.92 -9.83 8.34
N LYS A 138 -22.36 -9.83 9.62
CA LYS A 138 -23.64 -10.43 10.00
C LYS A 138 -24.85 -9.66 9.44
N LYS A 139 -24.79 -8.33 9.39
CA LYS A 139 -25.84 -7.48 8.83
C LYS A 139 -25.91 -7.57 7.31
N GLU A 140 -24.78 -7.67 6.60
CA GLU A 140 -24.74 -7.93 5.15
C GLU A 140 -25.26 -9.33 4.79
N VAL A 141 -25.01 -10.33 5.64
CA VAL A 141 -25.56 -11.68 5.45
C VAL A 141 -27.08 -11.70 5.73
N ALA A 142 -27.57 -10.87 6.66
CA ALA A 142 -28.99 -10.79 7.02
C ALA A 142 -29.83 -9.82 6.15
N SER A 143 -29.22 -8.85 5.47
CA SER A 143 -29.91 -7.85 4.62
C SER A 143 -30.00 -8.26 3.15
N LYS A 144 -29.39 -9.38 2.75
CA LYS A 144 -29.71 -10.02 1.47
C LYS A 144 -31.13 -10.60 1.58
N PRO A 145 -32.05 -10.29 0.65
CA PRO A 145 -33.34 -10.96 0.63
C PRO A 145 -33.10 -12.46 0.55
N ALA A 146 -33.64 -13.19 1.51
CA ALA A 146 -33.80 -14.63 1.41
C ALA A 146 -34.74 -14.88 0.24
N ASN A 147 -34.18 -15.09 -0.96
CA ASN A 147 -34.95 -15.65 -2.06
C ASN A 147 -35.32 -17.07 -1.66
N THR A 148 -36.58 -17.23 -1.29
CA THR A 148 -37.33 -18.47 -1.44
C THR A 148 -37.19 -18.95 -2.88
N SER A 149 -36.37 -19.97 -3.07
CA SER A 149 -36.55 -20.96 -4.13
C SER A 149 -35.78 -22.20 -3.70
N GLY A 150 -36.45 -23.07 -2.96
CA GLY A 150 -36.23 -24.49 -3.21
C GLY A 150 -36.73 -24.75 -4.61
N ASP A 151 -35.82 -25.15 -5.49
CA ASP A 151 -36.06 -25.83 -6.77
C ASP A 151 -34.69 -26.31 -7.26
N ASP A 152 -34.64 -27.53 -7.78
CA ASP A 152 -33.46 -28.20 -8.33
C ASP A 152 -32.66 -27.29 -9.29
N VAL A 153 -31.63 -26.60 -8.78
CA VAL A 153 -30.64 -25.94 -9.64
C VAL A 153 -29.68 -27.01 -10.10
N ALA A 154 -29.95 -27.58 -11.28
CA ALA A 154 -28.97 -28.39 -11.99
C ALA A 154 -27.61 -27.66 -11.95
N LYS A 155 -26.60 -28.29 -11.33
CA LYS A 155 -25.25 -27.73 -11.25
C LYS A 155 -24.74 -27.53 -12.67
N ILE A 156 -24.73 -26.28 -13.15
CA ILE A 156 -24.19 -25.95 -14.46
C ILE A 156 -22.68 -26.16 -14.38
N LEU A 157 -22.24 -27.28 -14.94
CA LEU A 157 -20.84 -27.58 -15.17
C LEU A 157 -20.42 -26.98 -16.51
N ILE A 158 -19.21 -26.41 -16.54
CA ILE A 158 -18.57 -25.95 -17.75
C ILE A 158 -17.38 -26.88 -18.02
N GLU A 159 -17.19 -27.23 -19.28
CA GLU A 159 -16.08 -28.06 -19.74
C GLU A 159 -15.38 -27.35 -20.88
N GLU A 160 -14.08 -27.57 -21.02
CA GLU A 160 -13.32 -27.05 -22.15
C GLU A 160 -13.77 -27.74 -23.44
N ASP A 161 -14.13 -26.96 -24.46
CA ASP A 161 -14.48 -27.49 -25.78
C ASP A 161 -13.22 -27.98 -26.50
N LYS A 162 -13.10 -29.30 -26.64
CA LYS A 162 -11.98 -29.99 -27.30
C LYS A 162 -11.87 -29.71 -28.80
N ASN A 163 -12.91 -29.16 -29.42
CA ASN A 163 -12.87 -28.79 -30.84
C ASN A 163 -12.20 -27.42 -31.07
N LEU A 164 -12.02 -26.61 -30.02
CA LEU A 164 -11.32 -25.34 -30.13
C LEU A 164 -9.82 -25.56 -30.25
N THR A 165 -9.13 -24.60 -30.89
CA THR A 165 -7.67 -24.58 -30.95
C THR A 165 -7.07 -24.66 -29.55
N ALA A 166 -5.98 -25.42 -29.39
CA ALA A 166 -5.27 -25.49 -28.12
C ALA A 166 -4.87 -24.09 -27.63
N ALA A 167 -5.20 -23.79 -26.36
CA ALA A 167 -4.93 -22.47 -25.79
C ALA A 167 -3.43 -22.29 -25.53
N LYS A 168 -2.85 -21.20 -26.04
CA LYS A 168 -1.45 -20.86 -25.78
C LYS A 168 -1.30 -20.19 -24.42
N LEU A 169 -0.44 -20.74 -23.55
CA LEU A 169 -0.12 -20.13 -22.26
C LEU A 169 0.67 -18.84 -22.45
N ILE A 170 0.16 -17.71 -21.94
CA ILE A 170 0.85 -16.41 -21.97
C ILE A 170 0.67 -15.64 -20.65
N LYS A 171 1.52 -14.62 -20.43
CA LYS A 171 1.28 -13.54 -19.46
C LYS A 171 0.43 -12.44 -20.10
N ILE A 172 -0.20 -11.60 -19.27
CA ILE A 172 -1.03 -10.48 -19.75
C ILE A 172 -0.21 -9.53 -20.66
N SER A 173 1.06 -9.27 -20.34
CA SER A 173 1.95 -8.45 -21.17
C SER A 173 2.14 -8.96 -22.60
N GLY A 174 1.89 -10.26 -22.85
CA GLY A 174 1.92 -10.84 -24.18
C GLY A 174 0.64 -10.61 -25.00
N GLY A 175 -0.41 -10.01 -24.43
CA GLY A 175 -1.75 -9.96 -25.02
C GLY A 175 -1.82 -9.27 -26.38
N VAL A 176 -1.10 -8.16 -26.57
CA VAL A 176 -1.07 -7.42 -27.84
C VAL A 176 -0.55 -8.28 -28.99
N ALA A 177 0.50 -9.09 -28.74
CA ALA A 177 1.10 -9.98 -29.74
C ALA A 177 0.25 -11.22 -30.04
N HIS A 178 -0.79 -11.51 -29.24
CA HIS A 178 -1.62 -12.72 -29.34
C HIS A 178 -3.10 -12.40 -29.60
N ARG A 179 -3.41 -11.24 -30.19
CA ARG A 179 -4.76 -10.92 -30.68
C ARG A 179 -5.19 -11.93 -31.76
N GLY A 180 -6.44 -12.37 -31.70
CA GLY A 180 -7.02 -13.39 -32.57
C GLY A 180 -6.64 -14.83 -32.21
N VAL A 181 -5.76 -15.03 -31.22
CA VAL A 181 -5.30 -16.36 -30.78
C VAL A 181 -6.06 -16.77 -29.52
N ARG A 182 -6.40 -18.06 -29.41
CA ARG A 182 -6.92 -18.64 -28.16
C ARG A 182 -5.79 -18.82 -27.16
N VAL A 183 -5.92 -18.21 -25.98
CA VAL A 183 -4.88 -18.13 -24.97
C VAL A 183 -5.38 -18.65 -23.63
N LYS A 184 -4.44 -19.09 -22.80
CA LYS A 184 -4.63 -19.48 -21.40
C LYS A 184 -3.89 -18.47 -20.53
N ILE A 185 -4.59 -17.79 -19.63
CA ILE A 185 -4.02 -16.79 -18.73
C ILE A 185 -4.51 -17.04 -17.31
N SER A 186 -3.57 -17.19 -16.38
CA SER A 186 -3.85 -17.28 -14.94
C SER A 186 -3.54 -15.96 -14.26
N GLY A 187 -4.39 -15.56 -13.31
CA GLY A 187 -4.19 -14.33 -12.57
C GLY A 187 -5.17 -14.16 -11.41
N TRP A 188 -5.12 -12.99 -10.79
CA TRP A 188 -6.01 -12.56 -9.73
C TRP A 188 -7.11 -11.68 -10.30
N VAL A 189 -8.32 -11.90 -9.83
CA VAL A 189 -9.48 -11.09 -10.18
C VAL A 189 -9.39 -9.75 -9.46
N HIS A 190 -8.94 -8.70 -10.16
CA HIS A 190 -8.76 -7.37 -9.59
C HIS A 190 -10.09 -6.63 -9.41
N ARG A 191 -10.99 -6.72 -10.40
CA ARG A 191 -12.34 -6.16 -10.35
C ARG A 191 -13.33 -7.13 -10.97
N ILE A 192 -14.57 -7.12 -10.46
CA ILE A 192 -15.68 -7.89 -11.01
C ILE A 192 -16.86 -6.94 -11.20
N ARG A 193 -17.47 -6.96 -12.39
CA ARG A 193 -18.75 -6.31 -12.66
C ARG A 193 -19.72 -7.33 -13.24
N ARG A 194 -20.86 -7.54 -12.58
CA ARG A 194 -21.94 -8.40 -13.08
C ARG A 194 -23.03 -7.54 -13.70
N GLN A 195 -23.53 -7.93 -14.87
CA GLN A 195 -24.63 -7.26 -15.56
C GLN A 195 -25.72 -8.28 -15.89
N GLY A 196 -26.75 -8.30 -15.04
CA GLY A 196 -27.76 -9.36 -15.05
C GLY A 196 -27.17 -10.74 -14.72
N LYS A 197 -27.83 -11.81 -15.17
CA LYS A 197 -27.43 -13.21 -14.92
C LYS A 197 -26.54 -13.81 -16.03
N ALA A 198 -26.29 -13.08 -17.11
CA ALA A 198 -25.71 -13.64 -18.33
C ALA A 198 -24.43 -12.94 -18.80
N LEU A 199 -23.94 -11.94 -18.07
CA LEU A 199 -22.75 -11.19 -18.45
C LEU A 199 -21.95 -10.79 -17.22
N MET A 200 -20.66 -11.14 -17.22
CA MET A 200 -19.72 -10.81 -16.16
C MET A 200 -18.41 -10.31 -16.77
N PHE A 201 -17.97 -9.15 -16.31
CA PHE A 201 -16.69 -8.56 -16.68
C PHE A 201 -15.72 -8.76 -15.53
N ILE A 202 -14.56 -9.33 -15.84
CA ILE A 202 -13.44 -9.48 -14.93
C ILE A 202 -12.31 -8.59 -15.41
N THR A 203 -11.73 -7.78 -14.53
CA THR A 203 -10.40 -7.22 -14.76
C THR A 203 -9.40 -8.16 -14.12
N LEU A 204 -8.65 -8.91 -14.92
CA LEU A 204 -7.61 -9.83 -14.46
C LEU A 204 -6.29 -9.08 -14.27
N ARG A 205 -5.53 -9.44 -13.24
CA ARG A 205 -4.19 -8.92 -12.93
C ARG A 205 -3.24 -10.08 -12.71
N ASP A 206 -2.06 -10.06 -13.31
CA ASP A 206 -1.02 -11.09 -13.10
C ASP A 206 0.34 -10.50 -12.68
N GLY A 207 0.40 -9.18 -12.47
CA GLY A 207 1.61 -8.43 -12.17
C GLY A 207 2.29 -7.82 -13.42
N THR A 208 2.05 -8.36 -14.61
CA THR A 208 2.58 -7.84 -15.88
C THR A 208 1.66 -6.82 -16.54
N GLY A 209 0.36 -6.87 -16.25
CA GLY A 209 -0.62 -5.91 -16.73
C GLY A 209 -2.01 -6.14 -16.14
N PHE A 210 -3.00 -5.49 -16.76
CA PHE A 210 -4.42 -5.73 -16.52
C PHE A 210 -5.07 -6.17 -17.83
N LEU A 211 -6.03 -7.09 -17.77
CA LEU A 211 -6.77 -7.57 -18.93
C LEU A 211 -8.26 -7.58 -18.63
N GLN A 212 -9.07 -6.98 -19.50
CA GLN A 212 -10.51 -7.14 -19.45
C GLN A 212 -10.89 -8.50 -20.02
N CYS A 213 -11.63 -9.29 -19.25
CA CYS A 213 -12.14 -10.60 -19.64
C CYS A 213 -13.66 -10.59 -19.57
N VAL A 214 -14.31 -11.03 -20.64
CA VAL A 214 -15.76 -11.05 -20.78
C VAL A 214 -16.24 -12.49 -20.71
N LEU A 215 -17.07 -12.79 -19.71
CA LEU A 215 -17.72 -14.08 -19.53
C LEU A 215 -19.20 -13.90 -19.86
N THR A 216 -19.78 -14.84 -20.61
CA THR A 216 -21.18 -14.77 -21.05
C THR A 216 -21.95 -16.05 -20.76
N LYS A 217 -23.27 -15.94 -20.63
CA LYS A 217 -24.24 -17.05 -20.52
C LYS A 217 -23.81 -18.08 -19.45
N LYS A 218 -23.57 -19.34 -19.85
CA LYS A 218 -23.24 -20.47 -18.98
C LYS A 218 -22.03 -20.19 -18.09
N LEU A 219 -21.03 -19.45 -18.59
CA LEU A 219 -19.81 -19.13 -17.84
C LEU A 219 -20.08 -18.27 -16.59
N CYS A 220 -21.21 -17.55 -16.56
CA CYS A 220 -21.62 -16.69 -15.45
C CYS A 220 -22.62 -17.35 -14.49
N GLN A 221 -23.12 -18.55 -14.81
CA GLN A 221 -24.23 -19.22 -14.12
C GLN A 221 -23.78 -20.43 -13.31
N THR A 222 -22.48 -20.72 -13.31
CA THR A 222 -21.90 -21.78 -12.48
C THR A 222 -21.92 -21.39 -11.00
N GLU A 223 -21.83 -22.38 -10.12
CA GLU A 223 -21.67 -22.16 -8.68
C GLU A 223 -20.42 -21.30 -8.39
N ASN A 224 -19.30 -21.62 -9.06
CA ASN A 224 -18.06 -20.85 -8.99
C ASN A 224 -18.24 -19.40 -9.43
N ALA A 225 -19.01 -19.14 -10.50
CA ALA A 225 -19.27 -17.77 -10.96
C ALA A 225 -20.11 -16.96 -9.96
N SER A 226 -21.05 -17.63 -9.28
CA SER A 226 -21.89 -17.03 -8.25
C SER A 226 -21.10 -16.70 -6.99
N ALA A 227 -20.18 -17.57 -6.58
CA ALA A 227 -19.31 -17.39 -5.43
C ALA A 227 -18.12 -16.44 -5.67
N LEU A 228 -17.72 -16.23 -6.94
CA LEU A 228 -16.49 -15.50 -7.30
C LEU A 228 -16.42 -14.10 -6.67
N SER A 229 -15.32 -13.84 -5.96
CA SER A 229 -15.01 -12.58 -5.28
C SER A 229 -13.72 -11.96 -5.85
N THR A 230 -13.53 -10.66 -5.62
CA THR A 230 -12.25 -9.99 -5.93
C THR A 230 -11.11 -10.63 -5.15
N GLU A 231 -9.89 -10.55 -5.68
CA GLU A 231 -8.68 -11.23 -5.20
C GLU A 231 -8.66 -12.76 -5.32
N SER A 232 -9.73 -13.40 -5.82
CA SER A 232 -9.72 -14.82 -6.18
C SER A 232 -8.71 -15.09 -7.32
N SER A 233 -8.07 -16.25 -7.30
CA SER A 233 -7.20 -16.71 -8.39
C SER A 233 -7.98 -17.58 -9.36
N VAL A 234 -7.83 -17.28 -10.65
CA VAL A 234 -8.53 -17.96 -11.73
C VAL A 234 -7.59 -18.24 -12.90
N THR A 235 -7.94 -19.24 -13.70
CA THR A 235 -7.35 -19.49 -15.01
C THR A 235 -8.44 -19.32 -16.07
N LEU A 236 -8.22 -18.43 -17.03
CA LEU A 236 -9.16 -18.12 -18.10
C LEU A 236 -8.62 -18.63 -19.44
N TYR A 237 -9.53 -19.15 -20.27
CA TYR A 237 -9.28 -19.61 -21.63
C TYR A 237 -10.21 -18.85 -22.58
N GLY A 238 -9.69 -18.39 -23.71
CA GLY A 238 -10.43 -17.43 -24.53
C GLY A 238 -9.61 -16.81 -25.63
N VAL A 239 -10.27 -16.07 -26.51
CA VAL A 239 -9.63 -15.37 -27.62
C VAL A 239 -9.51 -13.88 -27.28
N ILE A 240 -8.30 -13.34 -27.42
CA ILE A 240 -8.07 -11.89 -27.29
C ILE A 240 -8.56 -11.19 -28.56
N LYS A 241 -9.43 -10.20 -28.43
CA LYS A 241 -9.95 -9.40 -29.52
C LYS A 241 -9.67 -7.91 -29.29
N PRO A 242 -9.41 -7.13 -30.35
CA PRO A 242 -9.39 -5.67 -30.23
C PRO A 242 -10.77 -5.17 -29.78
N LEU A 243 -10.79 -4.05 -29.07
CA LEU A 243 -12.05 -3.44 -28.64
C LEU A 243 -12.84 -2.87 -29.83
N PRO A 244 -14.18 -2.84 -29.74
CA PRO A 244 -15.00 -2.04 -30.64
C PRO A 244 -14.69 -0.54 -30.53
N GLU A 245 -15.00 0.22 -31.58
CA GLU A 245 -14.85 1.68 -31.59
C GLU A 245 -15.60 2.33 -30.41
N GLY A 246 -14.98 3.34 -29.80
CA GLY A 246 -15.55 4.09 -28.67
C GLY A 246 -15.49 3.38 -27.31
N LYS A 247 -14.92 2.17 -27.22
CA LYS A 247 -14.69 1.46 -25.95
C LYS A 247 -13.22 1.56 -25.52
N THR A 248 -13.01 1.59 -24.22
CA THR A 248 -11.66 1.62 -23.62
C THR A 248 -11.50 0.46 -22.64
N ALA A 249 -10.35 -0.21 -22.73
CA ALA A 249 -9.86 -1.20 -21.79
C ALA A 249 -8.32 -1.18 -21.86
N PRO A 250 -7.62 -1.70 -20.84
CA PRO A 250 -6.17 -1.82 -20.88
C PRO A 250 -5.67 -2.42 -22.21
N ASP A 251 -4.63 -1.82 -22.77
CA ASP A 251 -3.98 -2.24 -24.03
C ASP A 251 -4.92 -2.34 -25.25
N GLY A 252 -6.10 -1.70 -25.21
CA GLY A 252 -7.04 -1.59 -26.32
C GLY A 252 -7.65 -2.92 -26.77
N HIS A 253 -7.66 -3.94 -25.90
CA HIS A 253 -8.19 -5.26 -26.22
C HIS A 253 -8.90 -5.89 -25.03
N GLU A 254 -9.70 -6.92 -25.30
CA GLU A 254 -10.37 -7.73 -24.29
C GLU A 254 -10.29 -9.22 -24.64
N MET A 255 -10.40 -10.07 -23.64
CA MET A 255 -10.47 -11.51 -23.80
C MET A 255 -11.93 -11.96 -23.77
N GLN A 256 -12.40 -12.58 -24.85
CA GLN A 256 -13.68 -13.27 -24.88
C GLN A 256 -13.46 -14.69 -24.33
N VAL A 257 -13.93 -14.93 -23.12
CA VAL A 257 -13.68 -16.19 -22.39
C VAL A 257 -14.61 -17.28 -22.91
N ASP A 258 -14.06 -18.45 -23.19
CA ASP A 258 -14.79 -19.65 -23.60
C ASP A 258 -14.82 -20.73 -22.50
N PHE A 259 -13.82 -20.76 -21.63
CA PHE A 259 -13.74 -21.66 -20.48
C PHE A 259 -12.93 -21.02 -19.35
N TRP A 260 -13.21 -21.39 -18.09
CA TRP A 260 -12.42 -20.91 -16.97
C TRP A 260 -12.47 -21.83 -15.76
N GLU A 261 -11.44 -21.71 -14.93
CA GLU A 261 -11.24 -22.50 -13.73
C GLU A 261 -11.03 -21.57 -12.54
N LEU A 262 -11.73 -21.84 -11.43
CA LEU A 262 -11.45 -21.22 -10.15
C LEU A 262 -10.32 -22.00 -9.48
N ILE A 263 -9.17 -21.34 -9.24
CA ILE A 263 -8.01 -21.96 -8.60
C ILE A 263 -8.08 -21.78 -7.08
N GLY A 264 -8.42 -20.57 -6.63
CA GLY A 264 -8.52 -20.25 -5.21
C GLY A 264 -9.54 -19.16 -4.97
N LEU A 265 -10.58 -19.48 -4.19
CA LEU A 265 -11.60 -18.52 -3.80
C LEU A 265 -11.08 -17.58 -2.71
N ALA A 266 -11.24 -16.28 -2.90
CA ALA A 266 -10.96 -15.29 -1.87
C ALA A 266 -12.21 -14.99 -1.02
N PRO A 267 -12.05 -14.47 0.21
CA PRO A 267 -13.17 -14.03 1.03
C PRO A 267 -14.04 -12.98 0.31
N PRO A 268 -15.36 -12.91 0.60
CA PRO A 268 -16.22 -11.85 0.09
C PRO A 268 -15.66 -10.44 0.40
N GLY A 269 -15.82 -9.52 -0.55
CA GLY A 269 -15.28 -8.15 -0.47
C GLY A 269 -13.77 -8.02 -0.75
N GLY A 270 -13.03 -9.13 -0.86
CA GLY A 270 -11.63 -9.14 -1.30
C GLY A 270 -10.71 -8.25 -0.47
N ALA A 271 -9.96 -7.37 -1.13
CA ALA A 271 -9.07 -6.42 -0.46
C ALA A 271 -9.83 -5.31 0.29
N ASP A 272 -10.98 -4.89 -0.24
CA ASP A 272 -11.74 -3.73 0.25
C ASP A 272 -12.45 -4.03 1.57
N SER A 273 -12.75 -5.30 1.85
CA SER A 273 -13.28 -5.72 3.16
C SER A 273 -12.26 -5.64 4.29
N ILE A 274 -10.97 -5.60 3.96
CA ILE A 274 -9.86 -5.47 4.93
C ILE A 274 -9.41 -4.01 5.03
N LEU A 275 -9.35 -3.29 3.91
CA LEU A 275 -8.86 -1.92 3.81
C LEU A 275 -9.89 -1.05 3.09
N ASN A 276 -10.66 -0.26 3.85
CA ASN A 276 -11.53 0.77 3.30
C ASN A 276 -10.77 2.10 3.11
N GLU A 277 -11.38 3.06 2.41
CA GLU A 277 -10.77 4.37 2.10
C GLU A 277 -10.46 5.20 3.37
N GLU A 278 -11.16 4.93 4.47
CA GLU A 278 -11.02 5.60 5.75
C GLU A 278 -10.02 4.91 6.70
N ALA A 279 -9.37 3.83 6.26
CA ALA A 279 -8.47 3.06 7.11
C ALA A 279 -7.31 3.94 7.61
N LEU A 280 -7.10 3.96 8.93
CA LEU A 280 -6.00 4.72 9.55
C LEU A 280 -4.62 4.20 9.07
N PRO A 281 -3.58 5.06 9.02
CA PRO A 281 -2.25 4.68 8.52
C PRO A 281 -1.66 3.42 9.19
N ASP A 282 -1.83 3.26 10.51
CA ASP A 282 -1.31 2.08 11.22
C ASP A 282 -2.01 0.79 10.75
N VAL A 283 -3.32 0.83 10.43
CA VAL A 283 -4.08 -0.32 9.88
C VAL A 283 -3.64 -0.64 8.46
N GLN A 284 -3.38 0.39 7.65
CA GLN A 284 -2.85 0.23 6.30
C GLN A 284 -1.44 -0.40 6.30
N LEU A 285 -0.60 -0.07 7.29
CA LEU A 285 0.72 -0.65 7.48
C LEU A 285 0.64 -2.09 7.98
N ASP A 286 -0.21 -2.39 8.96
CA ASP A 286 -0.44 -3.77 9.46
C ASP A 286 -0.91 -4.69 8.30
N ASN A 287 -1.69 -4.16 7.35
CA ASN A 287 -2.20 -4.88 6.18
C ASN A 287 -1.49 -4.50 4.87
N ARG A 288 -0.21 -4.10 4.95
CA ARG A 288 0.57 -3.65 3.78
C ARG A 288 0.57 -4.67 2.65
N HIS A 289 0.59 -5.96 2.97
CA HIS A 289 0.56 -7.09 2.03
C HIS A 289 -0.72 -7.16 1.17
N ILE A 290 -1.83 -6.59 1.62
CA ILE A 290 -3.05 -6.39 0.81
C ILE A 290 -2.96 -5.06 0.06
N MET A 291 -2.53 -3.98 0.73
CA MET A 291 -2.43 -2.65 0.12
C MET A 291 -1.53 -2.62 -1.13
N ILE A 292 -0.45 -3.40 -1.16
CA ILE A 292 0.47 -3.48 -2.31
C ILE A 292 -0.15 -4.13 -3.56
N ARG A 293 -1.30 -4.79 -3.43
CA ARG A 293 -2.05 -5.37 -4.56
C ARG A 293 -2.88 -4.33 -5.31
N GLY A 294 -3.09 -3.16 -4.70
CA GLY A 294 -3.74 -2.01 -5.32
C GLY A 294 -2.93 -1.47 -6.50
N GLU A 295 -3.62 -0.85 -7.45
CA GLU A 295 -3.04 -0.37 -8.69
C GLU A 295 -1.95 0.70 -8.46
N ASN A 296 -2.23 1.73 -7.65
CA ASN A 296 -1.29 2.81 -7.40
C ASN A 296 -0.06 2.34 -6.60
N THR A 297 -0.30 1.56 -5.56
CA THR A 297 0.77 1.06 -4.69
C THR A 297 1.72 0.12 -5.41
N SER A 298 1.19 -0.82 -6.22
CA SER A 298 2.04 -1.71 -7.01
C SER A 298 2.87 -0.94 -8.05
N LYS A 299 2.31 0.10 -8.67
CA LYS A 299 3.05 1.01 -9.58
C LYS A 299 4.21 1.71 -8.86
N ILE A 300 4.02 2.17 -7.62
CA ILE A 300 5.10 2.78 -6.82
C ILE A 300 6.24 1.78 -6.60
N LEU A 301 5.94 0.53 -6.24
CA LEU A 301 6.96 -0.51 -6.05
C LEU A 301 7.71 -0.86 -7.34
N LYS A 302 6.98 -0.95 -8.46
CA LYS A 302 7.59 -1.11 -9.79
C LYS A 302 8.51 0.06 -10.14
N MET A 303 8.06 1.29 -9.87
CA MET A 303 8.87 2.49 -10.11
C MET A 303 10.14 2.51 -9.25
N ARG A 304 10.05 2.08 -7.98
CA ARG A 304 11.24 1.92 -7.14
C ARG A 304 12.26 0.98 -7.78
N SER A 305 11.84 -0.14 -8.36
CA SER A 305 12.73 -1.06 -9.10
C SER A 305 13.44 -0.35 -10.27
N VAL A 306 12.68 0.39 -11.09
CA VAL A 306 13.22 1.16 -12.22
C VAL A 306 14.22 2.23 -11.75
N VAL A 307 13.92 2.94 -10.67
CA VAL A 307 14.84 3.96 -10.10
C VAL A 307 16.14 3.32 -9.63
N MET A 308 16.08 2.17 -8.95
CA MET A 308 17.30 1.47 -8.52
C MET A 308 18.14 1.00 -9.71
N GLN A 309 17.52 0.52 -10.78
CA GLN A 309 18.24 0.18 -12.01
C GLN A 309 18.89 1.42 -12.63
N ALA A 310 18.18 2.55 -12.69
CA ALA A 310 18.72 3.79 -13.25
C ALA A 310 19.96 4.32 -12.48
N PHE A 311 20.02 4.15 -11.16
CA PHE A 311 21.22 4.45 -10.37
C PHE A 311 22.38 3.53 -10.75
N ARG A 312 22.14 2.22 -10.89
CA ARG A 312 23.18 1.28 -11.34
C ARG A 312 23.69 1.63 -12.74
N ASP A 313 22.79 1.85 -13.68
CA ASP A 313 23.13 2.22 -15.05
C ASP A 313 23.96 3.52 -15.09
N HIS A 314 23.60 4.51 -14.25
CA HIS A 314 24.35 5.77 -14.13
C HIS A 314 25.80 5.56 -13.71
N TYR A 315 26.03 4.73 -12.68
CA TYR A 315 27.35 4.42 -12.13
C TYR A 315 28.16 3.53 -13.08
N PHE A 316 27.57 2.46 -13.61
CA PHE A 316 28.24 1.59 -14.57
C PHE A 316 28.63 2.32 -15.86
N ALA A 317 27.79 3.24 -16.37
CA ALA A 317 28.13 4.05 -17.53
C ALA A 317 29.32 5.01 -17.29
N ARG A 318 29.75 5.20 -16.04
CA ARG A 318 30.90 6.03 -15.64
C ARG A 318 32.11 5.21 -15.19
N GLY A 319 32.05 3.88 -15.27
CA GLY A 319 33.15 3.01 -14.86
C GLY A 319 33.24 2.75 -13.36
N TYR A 320 32.21 3.10 -12.58
CA TYR A 320 32.17 2.75 -11.17
C TYR A 320 32.00 1.24 -11.00
N SER A 321 32.56 0.71 -9.91
CA SER A 321 32.35 -0.68 -9.49
C SER A 321 31.36 -0.77 -8.32
N GLU A 322 30.39 -1.69 -8.40
CA GLU A 322 29.45 -1.96 -7.29
C GLU A 322 30.15 -2.81 -6.22
N VAL A 323 30.10 -2.36 -4.96
CA VAL A 323 30.69 -3.02 -3.79
C VAL A 323 29.58 -3.45 -2.83
N THR A 324 29.78 -4.59 -2.14
CA THR A 324 28.85 -5.12 -1.13
C THR A 324 29.50 -5.06 0.27
N PRO A 325 29.46 -3.90 0.94
CA PRO A 325 30.06 -3.72 2.27
C PRO A 325 29.29 -4.47 3.37
N PRO A 326 29.94 -4.83 4.49
CA PRO A 326 29.28 -5.49 5.61
C PRO A 326 28.31 -4.53 6.33
N THR A 327 27.19 -5.06 6.82
CA THR A 327 26.19 -4.27 7.58
C THR A 327 26.28 -4.47 9.09
N LEU A 328 27.01 -5.50 9.54
CA LEU A 328 27.37 -5.72 10.94
C LEU A 328 28.75 -5.12 11.19
N VAL A 329 28.83 -4.14 12.08
CA VAL A 329 30.04 -3.35 12.32
C VAL A 329 30.35 -3.25 13.81
N GLN A 330 31.63 -3.11 14.16
CA GLN A 330 32.06 -2.77 15.53
C GLN A 330 32.39 -1.28 15.67
N THR A 331 32.41 -0.55 14.56
CA THR A 331 32.75 0.87 14.48
C THR A 331 31.51 1.74 14.28
N GLN A 332 31.64 3.02 14.65
CA GLN A 332 30.61 4.03 14.48
C GLN A 332 31.00 5.01 13.38
N VAL A 333 30.04 5.39 12.53
CA VAL A 333 30.27 6.32 11.41
C VAL A 333 29.62 7.67 11.67
N GLU A 334 28.32 7.71 11.98
CA GLU A 334 27.55 8.95 12.16
C GLU A 334 27.11 9.13 13.63
N GLY A 335 28.07 9.36 14.53
CA GLY A 335 27.82 9.87 15.88
C GLY A 335 27.14 8.91 16.89
N GLY A 336 27.55 9.05 18.16
CA GLY A 336 27.28 8.19 19.33
C GLY A 336 25.88 7.60 19.51
N SER A 337 24.84 8.40 19.24
CA SER A 337 23.52 8.22 19.87
C SER A 337 22.49 7.47 19.04
N THR A 338 22.79 7.08 17.79
CA THR A 338 21.77 6.55 16.85
C THR A 338 22.12 5.19 16.24
N LEU A 339 22.89 4.34 16.94
CA LEU A 339 23.20 2.97 16.51
C LEU A 339 22.25 1.93 17.12
N PHE A 340 21.81 0.97 16.31
CA PHE A 340 21.21 -0.26 16.81
C PHE A 340 22.31 -1.23 17.24
N SER A 341 22.38 -1.55 18.54
CA SER A 341 23.30 -2.57 19.06
C SER A 341 22.69 -3.97 18.98
N LEU A 342 23.51 -4.97 18.69
CA LEU A 342 23.18 -6.39 18.75
C LEU A 342 24.29 -7.19 19.45
N ASP A 343 23.93 -8.34 19.98
CA ASP A 343 24.87 -9.35 20.46
C ASP A 343 25.30 -10.23 19.27
N TYR A 344 26.60 -10.28 19.02
CA TYR A 344 27.23 -11.04 17.95
C TYR A 344 28.17 -12.07 18.57
N PHE A 345 27.61 -13.22 18.95
CA PHE A 345 28.32 -14.33 19.57
C PHE A 345 29.05 -13.97 20.88
N GLY A 346 28.45 -13.13 21.72
CA GLY A 346 29.02 -12.65 22.98
C GLY A 346 29.81 -11.35 22.84
N GLU A 347 30.03 -10.88 21.61
CA GLU A 347 30.62 -9.57 21.34
C GLU A 347 29.57 -8.53 20.98
N LYS A 348 29.78 -7.28 21.37
CA LYS A 348 28.87 -6.19 21.01
C LYS A 348 29.14 -5.74 19.57
N ALA A 349 28.12 -5.81 18.72
CA ALA A 349 28.15 -5.28 17.36
C ALA A 349 27.00 -4.29 17.13
N TYR A 350 27.03 -3.64 15.97
CA TYR A 350 26.06 -2.63 15.58
C TYR A 350 25.61 -2.83 14.13
N LEU A 351 24.40 -2.36 13.82
CA LEU A 351 23.95 -2.20 12.44
C LEU A 351 24.52 -0.90 11.85
N THR A 352 25.01 -0.97 10.61
CA THR A 352 25.66 0.16 9.96
C THR A 352 24.73 1.36 9.71
N GLN A 353 25.22 2.56 9.92
CA GLN A 353 24.55 3.81 9.52
C GLN A 353 24.90 4.23 8.10
N SER A 354 26.10 3.87 7.65
CA SER A 354 26.69 4.27 6.39
C SER A 354 27.86 3.34 6.06
N SER A 355 28.03 3.03 4.78
CA SER A 355 29.11 2.19 4.28
C SER A 355 30.34 3.00 3.86
N GLN A 356 30.32 4.32 4.06
CA GLN A 356 31.35 5.25 3.58
C GLN A 356 32.77 4.79 3.93
N LEU A 357 33.04 4.45 5.19
CA LEU A 357 34.38 4.01 5.62
C LEU A 357 34.86 2.75 4.87
N TYR A 358 33.96 1.85 4.47
CA TYR A 358 34.33 0.68 3.67
C TYR A 358 34.59 1.06 2.21
N LEU A 359 33.80 1.97 1.64
CA LEU A 359 34.03 2.47 0.28
C LEU A 359 35.37 3.20 0.17
N GLU A 360 35.74 4.02 1.16
CA GLU A 360 37.06 4.67 1.25
C GLU A 360 38.23 3.68 1.24
N THR A 361 38.05 2.46 1.78
CA THR A 361 39.11 1.42 1.68
C THR A 361 39.19 0.78 0.30
N CYS A 362 38.13 0.89 -0.51
CA CYS A 362 38.07 0.27 -1.83
C CYS A 362 38.68 1.16 -2.92
N ILE A 363 38.63 2.49 -2.77
CA ILE A 363 39.09 3.42 -3.82
C ILE A 363 40.55 3.23 -4.26
N PRO A 364 41.53 2.84 -3.41
CA PRO A 364 42.91 2.61 -3.87
C PRO A 364 43.07 1.37 -4.76
N SER A 365 42.09 0.45 -4.73
CA SER A 365 42.11 -0.82 -5.47
C SER A 365 41.16 -0.81 -6.67
N MET A 366 39.98 -0.22 -6.51
CA MET A 366 38.85 -0.34 -7.44
C MET A 366 38.51 0.97 -8.16
N GLY A 367 39.18 2.09 -7.82
CA GLY A 367 38.85 3.41 -8.38
C GLY A 367 37.52 3.92 -7.85
N ASP A 368 36.67 4.43 -8.73
CA ASP A 368 35.32 4.90 -8.37
C ASP A 368 34.44 3.71 -7.95
N VAL A 369 33.82 3.80 -6.76
CA VAL A 369 33.00 2.72 -6.21
C VAL A 369 31.64 3.22 -5.73
N PHE A 370 30.65 2.35 -5.73
CA PHE A 370 29.33 2.64 -5.16
C PHE A 370 28.71 1.40 -4.50
N CYS A 371 27.75 1.60 -3.61
CA CYS A 371 26.90 0.54 -3.10
C CYS A 371 25.44 0.98 -2.98
N ILE A 372 24.53 0.01 -3.09
CA ILE A 372 23.11 0.15 -2.77
C ILE A 372 22.80 -0.83 -1.64
N ALA A 373 22.95 -0.37 -0.39
CA ALA A 373 22.87 -1.21 0.80
C ALA A 373 21.81 -0.67 1.79
N GLN A 374 21.52 -1.43 2.85
CA GLN A 374 20.64 -0.96 3.91
C GLN A 374 21.44 -0.19 4.95
N SER A 375 20.89 0.93 5.40
CA SER A 375 21.42 1.71 6.51
C SER A 375 20.37 1.84 7.61
N TYR A 376 20.84 1.91 8.85
CA TYR A 376 20.01 1.82 10.04
C TYR A 376 20.27 3.01 10.98
N ARG A 377 19.20 3.69 11.40
CA ARG A 377 19.26 4.82 12.33
C ARG A 377 18.32 4.60 13.51
N ALA A 378 18.89 4.52 14.72
CA ALA A 378 18.15 4.34 15.96
C ALA A 378 17.57 5.66 16.53
N GLU A 379 17.22 6.61 15.66
CA GLU A 379 16.60 7.87 16.06
C GLU A 379 15.15 7.63 16.52
N GLN A 380 14.80 8.13 17.70
CA GLN A 380 13.42 8.12 18.21
C GLN A 380 12.58 9.24 17.57
N SER A 381 12.57 9.32 16.24
CA SER A 381 11.93 10.38 15.48
C SER A 381 10.92 9.82 14.48
N ARG A 382 9.62 10.04 14.71
CA ARG A 382 8.56 9.68 13.77
C ARG A 382 8.15 10.90 12.95
N THR A 383 8.76 11.06 11.78
CA THR A 383 8.44 12.17 10.85
C THR A 383 8.15 11.62 9.45
N ARG A 384 7.75 12.50 8.53
CA ARG A 384 7.47 12.14 7.13
C ARG A 384 8.71 11.80 6.31
N ARG A 385 9.93 11.99 6.85
CA ARG A 385 11.20 11.87 6.11
C ARG A 385 12.21 10.91 6.75
N HIS A 386 11.97 10.45 7.97
CA HIS A 386 12.90 9.58 8.70
C HIS A 386 12.36 8.15 8.74
N LEU A 387 13.24 7.19 8.44
CA LEU A 387 13.01 5.76 8.57
C LEU A 387 14.17 5.17 9.39
N SER A 388 13.87 4.20 10.26
CA SER A 388 14.91 3.50 11.03
C SER A 388 15.72 2.51 10.20
N GLU A 389 15.16 2.06 9.07
CA GLU A 389 15.83 1.27 8.04
C GLU A 389 15.47 1.87 6.67
N TYR A 390 16.47 2.14 5.84
CA TYR A 390 16.27 2.64 4.48
C TYR A 390 17.36 2.11 3.54
N THR A 391 17.03 2.08 2.25
CA THR A 391 18.02 1.77 1.19
C THR A 391 18.85 3.01 0.92
N HIS A 392 20.13 2.91 1.20
CA HIS A 392 21.11 3.97 1.07
C HIS A 392 21.94 3.74 -0.20
N VAL A 393 21.98 4.75 -1.06
CA VAL A 393 22.84 4.77 -2.25
C VAL A 393 24.05 5.64 -1.91
N GLU A 394 25.22 5.02 -1.84
CA GLU A 394 26.47 5.65 -1.43
C GLU A 394 27.52 5.45 -2.53
N ALA A 395 28.41 6.41 -2.73
CA ALA A 395 29.50 6.33 -3.69
C ALA A 395 30.71 7.11 -3.21
N GLU A 396 31.90 6.64 -3.59
CA GLU A 396 33.18 7.22 -3.20
C GLU A 396 34.10 7.31 -4.42
N CYS A 397 34.84 8.41 -4.54
CA CYS A 397 35.64 8.75 -5.73
C CYS A 397 37.04 9.22 -5.33
N PRO A 398 38.14 8.59 -5.80
CA PRO A 398 39.48 9.10 -5.56
C PRO A 398 39.81 10.31 -6.45
N PHE A 399 40.74 11.16 -6.00
CA PHE A 399 41.33 12.26 -6.79
C PHE A 399 40.34 13.28 -7.39
N ILE A 400 39.29 13.64 -6.65
CA ILE A 400 38.36 14.71 -7.04
C ILE A 400 38.94 16.11 -6.74
N SER A 401 38.65 17.10 -7.60
CA SER A 401 39.15 18.49 -7.52
C SER A 401 38.05 19.52 -7.34
#